data_AF-A0A2S9Y7Y2-F1
#
_entry.id   AF-A0A2S9Y7Y2-F1
#
_cell.length_a   1.000
_cell.length_b   1.000
_cell.length_c   1.000
_cell.angle_alpha   90.00
_cell.angle_beta   90.00
_cell.angle_gamma   90.00
#
_symmetry.space_group_name_H-M   'P 1'
#
loop_
_entity.id
_entity.type
_entity.pdbx_description
1 polymer ?
#
loop_
_entity_poly.entity_id
_entity_poly.type
_entity_poly.pdbx_seq_one_letter_code
_entity_poly.pdbx_strand_id
1 'polypeptide(L)'
;MDVPDPAADIDPRRLVGAWYVLVSNYGFWRGSTHPRIDYDLLTPGEDGRARLLESRRFRAPDLLGRARARLVVQACRAGRPGELFSRGTGLRWGSRHRSIVVLADSGYRWTVVWYTRSNFGASQGLSIHTRDPWISQALLDRILARVRAHPFSSVRCEGLVAPEQHWVPPEPYRLDSVSV
;
A
#
# COMPACT_ATOMS: atom_id res chain seq x y z
N MET A 1 1.36 -20.59 -2.26
CA MET A 1 1.84 -19.25 -2.63
C MET A 1 2.51 -18.69 -1.38
N ASP A 2 3.78 -18.32 -1.48
CA ASP A 2 4.58 -17.90 -0.34
C ASP A 2 4.17 -16.49 0.12
N VAL A 3 3.86 -16.35 1.41
CA VAL A 3 3.31 -15.14 2.04
C VAL A 3 4.25 -14.76 3.18
N PRO A 4 4.66 -13.49 3.30
CA PRO A 4 5.66 -13.11 4.30
C PRO A 4 5.06 -13.11 5.69
N ASP A 5 5.93 -13.27 6.68
CA ASP A 5 5.60 -12.82 8.02
C ASP A 5 5.60 -11.27 8.06
N PRO A 6 4.69 -10.67 8.85
CA PRO A 6 4.72 -9.24 9.11
C PRO A 6 6.03 -8.83 9.77
N ALA A 7 6.41 -7.56 9.59
CA ALA A 7 7.46 -6.95 10.39
C ALA A 7 7.14 -7.13 11.89
N ALA A 8 8.19 -7.33 12.69
CA ALA A 8 8.06 -7.45 14.13
C ALA A 8 7.40 -6.20 14.75
N ASP A 9 6.63 -6.41 15.81
CA ASP A 9 6.08 -5.35 16.67
C ASP A 9 5.20 -4.30 15.95
N ILE A 10 4.54 -4.69 14.86
CA ILE A 10 3.57 -3.80 14.20
C ILE A 10 2.29 -3.68 15.03
N ASP A 11 2.03 -2.49 15.55
CA ASP A 11 0.73 -2.13 16.12
C ASP A 11 -0.19 -1.59 15.00
N PRO A 12 -1.29 -2.29 14.65
CA PRO A 12 -2.24 -1.82 13.66
C PRO A 12 -2.85 -0.46 13.98
N ARG A 13 -2.92 -0.06 15.26
CA ARG A 13 -3.44 1.25 15.67
C ARG A 13 -2.51 2.40 15.27
N ARG A 14 -1.21 2.13 15.12
CA ARG A 14 -0.24 3.13 14.66
C ARG A 14 -0.24 3.33 13.15
N LEU A 15 -0.99 2.51 12.40
CA LEU A 15 -1.23 2.70 10.97
C LEU A 15 -2.28 3.78 10.68
N VAL A 16 -3.00 4.27 11.69
CA VAL A 16 -4.06 5.28 11.56
C VAL A 16 -3.55 6.57 10.92
N GLY A 17 -4.38 7.23 10.13
CA GLY A 17 -4.08 8.46 9.40
C GLY A 17 -3.76 8.22 7.92
N ALA A 18 -3.25 9.27 7.28
CA ALA A 18 -2.96 9.28 5.86
C ALA A 18 -1.64 8.55 5.52
N TRP A 19 -1.65 7.88 4.37
CA TRP A 19 -0.52 7.24 3.72
C TRP A 19 -0.57 7.51 2.22
N TYR A 20 0.57 7.80 1.62
CA TYR A 20 0.74 8.04 0.19
C TYR A 20 1.51 6.88 -0.42
N VAL A 21 1.03 6.36 -1.55
CA VAL A 21 1.73 5.26 -2.25
C VAL A 21 2.77 5.88 -3.18
N LEU A 22 4.04 5.77 -2.81
CA LEU A 22 5.13 6.39 -3.57
C LEU A 22 5.64 5.51 -4.70
N VAL A 23 5.78 4.22 -4.44
CA VAL A 23 6.33 3.25 -5.40
C VAL A 23 5.56 1.95 -5.24
N SER A 24 5.17 1.31 -6.33
CA SER A 24 4.40 0.08 -6.28
C SER A 24 4.54 -0.75 -7.56
N ASN A 25 4.52 -2.07 -7.43
CA ASN A 25 4.26 -2.99 -8.53
C ASN A 25 2.91 -3.73 -8.37
N TYR A 26 2.19 -3.47 -7.27
CA TYR A 26 0.84 -3.99 -7.03
C TYR A 26 -0.13 -3.55 -8.14
N GLY A 27 -0.81 -4.52 -8.75
CA GLY A 27 -1.61 -4.33 -9.96
C GLY A 27 -2.76 -3.33 -9.81
N PHE A 28 -3.28 -3.14 -8.59
CA PHE A 28 -4.33 -2.14 -8.33
C PHE A 28 -3.87 -0.71 -8.56
N TRP A 29 -2.62 -0.39 -8.20
CA TRP A 29 -2.07 0.96 -8.34
C TRP A 29 -1.56 1.24 -9.75
N ARG A 30 -1.40 0.21 -10.58
CA ARG A 30 -0.99 0.37 -11.97
C ARG A 30 -2.05 1.14 -12.75
N GLY A 31 -1.67 2.26 -13.36
CA GLY A 31 -2.59 3.17 -14.05
C GLY A 31 -3.43 4.06 -13.13
N SER A 32 -3.23 4.00 -11.82
CA SER A 32 -3.78 4.96 -10.86
C SER A 32 -2.80 6.11 -10.64
N THR A 33 -3.33 7.31 -10.44
CA THR A 33 -2.53 8.49 -10.05
C THR A 33 -3.05 9.08 -8.74
N HIS A 34 -2.20 9.84 -8.07
CA HIS A 34 -2.46 10.47 -6.76
C HIS A 34 -2.95 9.48 -5.68
N PRO A 35 -2.39 8.25 -5.57
CA PRO A 35 -2.86 7.28 -4.60
C PRO A 35 -2.58 7.72 -3.17
N ARG A 36 -3.66 7.76 -2.38
CA ARG A 36 -3.67 7.99 -0.93
C ARG A 36 -4.57 6.96 -0.26
N ILE A 37 -4.12 6.48 0.89
CA ILE A 37 -4.86 5.55 1.75
C ILE A 37 -5.02 6.24 3.10
N ASP A 38 -6.24 6.34 3.58
CA ASP A 38 -6.52 6.81 4.94
C ASP A 38 -7.04 5.64 5.77
N TYR A 39 -6.44 5.44 6.94
CA TYR A 39 -6.89 4.46 7.91
C TYR A 39 -7.53 5.15 9.11
N ASP A 40 -8.79 4.84 9.40
CA ASP A 40 -9.49 5.30 10.60
C ASP A 40 -9.74 4.11 11.54
N LEU A 41 -9.70 4.34 12.85
CA LEU A 41 -10.03 3.30 13.83
C LEU A 41 -11.54 3.04 13.80
N LEU A 42 -11.89 1.75 13.78
CA LEU A 42 -13.23 1.29 14.09
C LEU A 42 -13.24 0.66 15.48
N THR A 43 -14.43 0.56 16.07
CA THR A 43 -14.63 -0.24 17.28
C THR A 43 -14.07 -1.65 17.03
N PRO A 44 -13.22 -2.17 17.95
CA PRO A 44 -12.69 -3.52 17.84
C PRO A 44 -13.78 -4.57 17.63
N GLY A 45 -13.41 -5.70 17.03
CA GLY A 45 -14.31 -6.85 16.96
C GLY A 45 -14.57 -7.45 18.35
N GLU A 46 -15.54 -8.35 18.45
CA GLU A 46 -15.81 -9.14 19.66
C GLU A 46 -14.58 -9.96 20.10
N ASP A 47 -13.71 -10.30 19.16
CA ASP A 47 -12.43 -10.98 19.39
C ASP A 47 -11.30 -10.06 19.88
N GLY A 48 -11.62 -8.79 20.17
CA GLY A 48 -10.67 -7.76 20.61
C GLY A 48 -9.70 -7.30 19.51
N ARG A 49 -9.80 -7.82 18.28
CA ARG A 49 -8.86 -7.46 17.21
C ARG A 49 -9.16 -6.07 16.67
N ALA A 50 -8.08 -5.35 16.35
CA ALA A 50 -8.16 -4.03 15.76
C ALA A 50 -8.92 -4.09 14.42
N ARG A 51 -9.82 -3.12 14.24
CA ARG A 51 -10.55 -2.91 13.01
C ARG A 51 -10.24 -1.51 12.49
N LEU A 52 -10.03 -1.41 11.18
CA LEU A 52 -9.75 -0.14 10.52
C LEU A 52 -10.76 0.08 9.39
N LEU A 53 -11.13 1.33 9.16
CA LEU A 53 -11.76 1.73 7.92
C LEU A 53 -10.64 2.21 6.99
N GLU A 54 -10.49 1.57 5.85
CA GLU A 54 -9.52 1.94 4.82
C GLU A 54 -10.24 2.69 3.70
N SER A 55 -9.83 3.93 3.47
CA SER A 55 -10.32 4.78 2.40
C SER A 55 -9.22 5.03 1.39
N ARG A 56 -9.32 4.41 0.20
CA ARG A 56 -8.38 4.59 -0.91
C ARG A 56 -8.89 5.65 -1.87
N ARG A 57 -8.16 6.75 -1.95
CA ARG A 57 -8.40 7.88 -2.85
C ARG A 57 -7.36 7.86 -3.96
N PHE A 58 -7.80 7.94 -5.20
CA PHE A 58 -6.92 7.96 -6.37
C PHE A 58 -7.67 8.53 -7.57
N ARG A 59 -6.95 8.75 -8.67
CA ARG A 59 -7.54 9.02 -9.99
C ARG A 59 -7.27 7.83 -10.89
N ALA A 60 -8.25 7.47 -11.70
CA ALA A 60 -8.13 6.42 -12.72
C ALA A 60 -8.97 6.81 -13.95
N PRO A 61 -8.59 6.33 -15.14
CA PRO A 61 -9.38 6.56 -16.35
C PRO A 61 -10.79 5.99 -16.20
N ASP A 62 -11.80 6.73 -16.67
CA ASP A 62 -13.13 6.19 -16.92
C ASP A 62 -13.19 5.44 -18.27
N LEU A 63 -14.37 4.95 -18.66
CA LEU A 63 -14.56 4.21 -19.92
C LEU A 63 -14.21 5.04 -21.17
N LEU A 64 -14.11 6.37 -21.03
CA LEU A 64 -13.73 7.29 -22.09
C LEU A 64 -12.26 7.75 -21.96
N GLY A 65 -11.48 7.10 -21.08
CA GLY A 65 -10.07 7.42 -20.84
C GLY A 65 -9.83 8.68 -19.99
N ARG A 66 -10.88 9.33 -19.46
CA ARG A 66 -10.74 10.58 -18.71
C ARG A 66 -10.37 10.28 -17.27
N ALA A 67 -9.34 10.94 -16.73
CA ALA A 67 -8.95 10.79 -15.34
C ALA A 67 -10.09 11.27 -14.40
N ARG A 68 -10.64 10.36 -13.61
CA ARG A 68 -11.70 10.65 -12.62
C ARG A 68 -11.24 10.29 -11.22
N ALA A 69 -11.58 11.14 -10.26
CA ALA A 69 -11.42 10.82 -8.85
C ALA A 69 -12.25 9.58 -8.48
N ARG A 70 -11.64 8.67 -7.72
CA ARG A 70 -12.24 7.44 -7.21
C ARG A 70 -11.99 7.34 -5.71
N LEU A 71 -12.99 6.80 -5.02
CA LEU A 71 -12.92 6.44 -3.63
C LEU A 71 -13.33 4.98 -3.50
N VAL A 72 -12.49 4.18 -2.85
CA VAL A 72 -12.80 2.80 -2.47
C VAL A 72 -12.70 2.71 -0.96
N VAL A 73 -13.79 2.31 -0.31
CA VAL A 73 -13.84 2.14 1.14
C VAL A 73 -13.92 0.65 1.48
N GLN A 74 -13.09 0.20 2.41
CA GLN A 74 -13.00 -1.19 2.85
C GLN A 74 -12.92 -1.24 4.38
N ALA A 75 -13.60 -2.20 4.99
CA ALA A 75 -13.40 -2.53 6.39
C ALA A 75 -12.26 -3.54 6.50
N CYS A 76 -11.27 -3.23 7.32
CA CYS A 76 -10.12 -4.09 7.59
C CYS A 76 -10.22 -4.68 8.99
N ARG A 77 -9.86 -5.94 9.14
CA ARG A 77 -9.67 -6.59 10.43
C ARG A 77 -8.23 -7.09 10.52
N ALA A 78 -7.56 -6.80 11.63
CA ALA A 78 -6.24 -7.34 11.88
C ALA A 78 -6.33 -8.87 12.06
N GLY A 79 -5.51 -9.61 11.31
CA GLY A 79 -5.33 -11.05 11.53
C GLY A 79 -4.44 -11.30 12.73
N ARG A 80 -3.24 -10.74 12.63
CA ARG A 80 -2.18 -10.62 13.62
C ARG A 80 -1.50 -9.26 13.45
N PRO A 81 -0.66 -8.80 14.38
CA PRO A 81 0.19 -7.60 14.20
C PRO A 81 0.78 -7.50 12.79
N GLY A 82 0.52 -6.38 12.10
CA GLY A 82 1.01 -6.12 10.73
C GLY A 82 0.29 -6.83 9.59
N GLU A 83 -0.76 -7.60 9.85
CA GLU A 83 -1.57 -8.28 8.83
C GLU A 83 -3.01 -7.79 8.84
N LEU A 84 -3.51 -7.34 7.69
CA LEU A 84 -4.87 -6.84 7.52
C LEU A 84 -5.66 -7.65 6.48
N PHE A 85 -6.86 -8.05 6.87
CA PHE A 85 -7.86 -8.62 5.97
C PHE A 85 -8.90 -7.56 5.64
N SER A 86 -8.89 -7.11 4.40
CA SER A 86 -9.78 -6.04 3.93
C SER A 86 -10.98 -6.63 3.19
N ARG A 87 -12.16 -6.12 3.51
CA ARG A 87 -13.43 -6.43 2.85
C ARG A 87 -14.05 -5.14 2.33
N GLY A 88 -14.41 -5.10 1.05
CA GLY A 88 -15.14 -3.97 0.48
C GLY A 88 -16.47 -3.75 1.18
N THR A 89 -16.96 -2.51 1.14
CA THR A 89 -18.26 -2.13 1.68
C THR A 89 -19.25 -1.80 0.55
N GLY A 90 -20.56 -1.76 0.87
CA GLY A 90 -21.61 -1.39 -0.09
C GLY A 90 -21.60 -2.25 -1.36
N LEU A 91 -21.62 -1.60 -2.53
CA LEU A 91 -21.61 -2.25 -3.85
C LEU A 91 -20.37 -3.13 -4.10
N ARG A 92 -19.33 -3.05 -3.27
CA ARG A 92 -18.11 -3.87 -3.34
C ARG A 92 -17.98 -4.87 -2.21
N TRP A 93 -19.08 -5.24 -1.53
CA TRP A 93 -19.10 -6.17 -0.39
C TRP A 93 -18.39 -7.52 -0.62
N GLY A 94 -18.37 -7.98 -1.87
CA GLY A 94 -17.67 -9.20 -2.27
C GLY A 94 -16.15 -9.06 -2.33
N SER A 95 -15.61 -7.84 -2.43
CA SER A 95 -14.16 -7.62 -2.62
C SER A 95 -13.40 -7.97 -1.35
N ARG A 96 -12.40 -8.83 -1.47
CA ARG A 96 -11.53 -9.28 -0.39
C ARG A 96 -10.08 -9.24 -0.85
N HIS A 97 -9.21 -8.76 0.01
CA HIS A 97 -7.77 -8.90 -0.18
C HIS A 97 -7.06 -8.89 1.17
N ARG A 98 -5.83 -9.41 1.19
CA ARG A 98 -4.97 -9.45 2.36
C ARG A 98 -3.76 -8.55 2.09
N SER A 99 -3.38 -7.76 3.07
CA SER A 99 -2.17 -6.95 3.05
C SER A 99 -1.32 -7.20 4.29
N ILE A 100 0.00 -7.16 4.12
CA ILE A 100 0.96 -7.47 5.16
C ILE A 100 2.04 -6.40 5.14
N VAL A 101 2.25 -5.74 6.27
CA VAL A 101 3.37 -4.80 6.46
C VAL A 101 4.63 -5.63 6.63
N VAL A 102 5.49 -5.65 5.60
CA VAL A 102 6.73 -6.45 5.60
C VAL A 102 7.92 -5.69 6.17
N LEU A 103 7.92 -4.36 6.04
CA LEU A 103 8.90 -3.48 6.66
C LEU A 103 8.20 -2.22 7.15
N ALA A 104 8.67 -1.67 8.26
CA ALA A 104 8.27 -0.36 8.75
C ALA A 104 9.48 0.33 9.39
N ASP A 105 9.47 1.66 9.44
CA ASP A 105 10.31 2.37 10.40
C ASP A 105 9.65 2.43 11.78
N SER A 106 10.47 2.61 12.82
CA SER A 106 10.04 2.64 14.22
C SER A 106 9.04 3.77 14.57
N GLY A 107 9.10 4.87 13.83
CA GLY A 107 8.21 6.02 13.89
C GLY A 107 6.98 5.95 12.97
N TYR A 108 6.84 4.89 12.15
CA TYR A 108 5.71 4.71 11.23
C TYR A 108 5.55 5.89 10.24
N ARG A 109 6.68 6.46 9.80
CA ARG A 109 6.78 7.48 8.73
C ARG A 109 6.74 6.85 7.34
N TRP A 110 7.23 5.62 7.19
CA TRP A 110 7.12 4.82 5.99
C TRP A 110 6.89 3.34 6.31
N THR A 111 6.23 2.65 5.38
CA THR A 111 5.99 1.20 5.42
C THR A 111 6.19 0.59 4.04
N VAL A 112 6.53 -0.69 4.02
CA VAL A 112 6.48 -1.52 2.83
C VAL A 112 5.41 -2.56 3.05
N VAL A 113 4.45 -2.63 2.14
CA VAL A 113 3.27 -3.49 2.24
C VAL A 113 3.26 -4.46 1.07
N TRP A 114 3.10 -5.75 1.38
CA TRP A 114 2.79 -6.78 0.41
C TRP A 114 1.29 -6.98 0.33
N TYR A 115 0.74 -6.86 -0.87
CA TYR A 115 -0.65 -7.17 -1.18
C TYR A 115 -0.73 -8.54 -1.85
N THR A 116 -1.55 -9.44 -1.30
CA THR A 116 -1.85 -10.69 -1.98
C THR A 116 -2.79 -10.45 -3.16
N ARG A 117 -2.90 -11.43 -4.06
CA ARG A 117 -3.89 -11.42 -5.14
C ARG A 117 -5.29 -11.20 -4.56
N SER A 118 -6.04 -10.26 -5.14
CA SER A 118 -7.44 -10.04 -4.75
C SER A 118 -8.36 -11.02 -5.48
N ASN A 119 -9.54 -11.27 -4.92
CA ASN A 119 -10.57 -12.07 -5.57
C ASN A 119 -11.25 -11.37 -6.76
N PHE A 120 -10.91 -10.10 -7.04
CA PHE A 120 -11.35 -9.34 -8.21
C PHE A 120 -10.21 -9.10 -9.21
N GLY A 121 -9.17 -9.93 -9.19
CA GLY A 121 -8.18 -10.00 -10.26
C GLY A 121 -7.01 -9.03 -10.15
N ALA A 122 -6.92 -8.18 -9.12
CA ALA A 122 -5.70 -7.41 -8.88
C ALA A 122 -4.55 -8.37 -8.56
N SER A 123 -3.50 -8.34 -9.38
CA SER A 123 -2.29 -9.12 -9.16
C SER A 123 -1.63 -8.70 -7.84
N GLN A 124 -0.99 -9.65 -7.16
CA GLN A 124 -0.19 -9.36 -5.98
C GLN A 124 0.94 -8.35 -6.27
N GLY A 125 1.47 -7.72 -5.24
CA GLY A 125 2.63 -6.86 -5.37
C GLY A 125 3.00 -6.13 -4.09
N LEU A 126 4.16 -5.50 -4.15
CA LEU A 126 4.75 -4.68 -3.12
C LEU A 126 4.46 -3.21 -3.37
N SER A 127 4.21 -2.48 -2.30
CA SER A 127 4.01 -1.03 -2.33
C SER A 127 4.78 -0.38 -1.17
N ILE A 128 5.43 0.74 -1.45
CA ILE A 128 6.08 1.61 -0.47
C ILE A 128 5.13 2.76 -0.17
N HIS A 129 4.77 2.91 1.10
CA HIS A 129 3.91 3.97 1.58
C HIS A 129 4.65 4.91 2.51
N THR A 130 4.27 6.18 2.49
CA THR A 130 4.83 7.22 3.38
C THR A 130 3.73 8.06 3.99
N ARG A 131 4.01 8.70 5.13
CA ARG A 131 3.10 9.68 5.75
C ARG A 131 3.05 11.00 4.99
N ASP A 132 4.12 11.34 4.30
CA ASP A 132 4.24 12.54 3.49
C ASP A 132 4.05 12.21 2.01
N PRO A 133 3.45 13.10 1.20
CA PRO A 133 3.26 12.87 -0.23
C PRO A 133 4.58 12.87 -1.03
N TRP A 134 5.68 13.32 -0.41
CA TRP A 134 7.00 13.36 -0.99
C TRP A 134 8.05 13.01 0.07
N ILE A 135 9.17 12.44 -0.36
CA ILE A 135 10.37 12.20 0.45
C ILE A 135 11.61 12.57 -0.36
N SER A 136 12.76 12.70 0.31
CA SER A 136 14.02 12.86 -0.42
C SER A 136 14.42 11.56 -1.14
N GLN A 137 15.13 11.68 -2.26
CA GLN A 137 15.71 10.52 -2.97
C GLN A 137 16.59 9.69 -2.03
N ALA A 138 17.40 10.33 -1.18
CA ALA A 138 18.22 9.63 -0.19
C ALA A 138 17.41 8.78 0.81
N LEU A 139 16.19 9.21 1.19
CA LEU A 139 15.31 8.37 1.99
C LEU A 139 14.73 7.21 1.17
N LEU A 140 14.31 7.47 -0.08
CA LEU A 140 13.82 6.42 -0.98
C LEU A 140 14.88 5.35 -1.23
N ASP A 141 16.13 5.73 -1.51
CA ASP A 141 17.25 4.81 -1.76
C ASP A 141 17.50 3.91 -0.54
N ARG A 142 17.41 4.47 0.67
CA ARG A 142 17.51 3.69 1.91
C ARG A 142 16.36 2.70 2.06
N ILE A 143 15.14 3.08 1.73
CA ILE A 143 13.98 2.17 1.77
C ILE A 143 14.19 1.05 0.74
N LEU A 144 14.58 1.38 -0.49
CA LEU A 144 14.84 0.40 -1.56
C LEU A 144 15.99 -0.54 -1.20
N ALA A 145 17.05 -0.06 -0.58
CA ALA A 145 18.13 -0.90 -0.06
C ALA A 145 17.60 -1.92 0.97
N ARG A 146 16.72 -1.50 1.89
CA ARG A 146 16.09 -2.42 2.86
C ARG A 146 15.16 -3.43 2.18
N VAL A 147 14.42 -3.01 1.16
CA VAL A 147 13.57 -3.90 0.34
C VAL A 147 14.41 -4.97 -0.37
N ARG A 148 15.54 -4.58 -0.96
CA ARG A 148 16.47 -5.47 -1.68
C ARG A 148 17.24 -6.40 -0.74
N ALA A 149 17.51 -5.98 0.50
CA ALA A 149 18.16 -6.80 1.51
C ALA A 149 17.22 -7.79 2.22
N HIS A 150 15.91 -7.56 2.17
CA HIS A 150 14.94 -8.37 2.91
C HIS A 150 14.59 -9.68 2.16
N PRO A 151 14.70 -10.86 2.79
CA PRO A 151 14.64 -12.16 2.10
C PRO A 151 13.39 -12.41 1.26
N PHE A 152 12.24 -11.93 1.73
CA PHE A 152 10.99 -12.10 0.99
C PHE A 152 10.84 -11.10 -0.17
N SER A 153 11.24 -9.85 0.02
CA SER A 153 10.92 -8.76 -0.91
C SER A 153 11.96 -8.58 -2.01
N SER A 154 13.20 -9.04 -1.81
CA SER A 154 14.29 -8.94 -2.78
C SER A 154 13.96 -9.52 -4.15
N VAL A 155 13.21 -10.64 -4.18
CA VAL A 155 12.78 -11.31 -5.42
C VAL A 155 11.38 -10.88 -5.89
N ARG A 156 10.79 -9.87 -5.24
CA ARG A 156 9.41 -9.39 -5.49
C ARG A 156 9.35 -7.87 -5.72
N CYS A 157 10.50 -7.21 -5.78
CA CYS A 157 10.63 -5.78 -6.01
C CYS A 157 10.91 -5.41 -7.47
N GLU A 158 10.79 -6.36 -8.40
CA GLU A 158 10.88 -6.07 -9.84
C GLU A 158 9.67 -5.28 -10.34
N GLY A 159 9.87 -4.43 -11.35
CA GLY A 159 8.78 -3.67 -11.98
C GLY A 159 8.09 -2.65 -11.07
N LEU A 160 8.77 -2.21 -10.01
CA LEU A 160 8.34 -1.09 -9.16
C LEU A 160 8.25 0.19 -10.00
N VAL A 161 7.10 0.86 -9.95
CA VAL A 161 6.87 2.14 -10.62
C VAL A 161 6.41 3.18 -9.62
N ALA A 162 6.79 4.44 -9.82
CA ALA A 162 6.27 5.56 -9.05
C ALA A 162 4.96 6.04 -9.67
N PRO A 163 3.81 5.92 -8.99
CA PRO A 163 2.57 6.53 -9.44
C PRO A 163 2.73 8.06 -9.48
N GLU A 164 2.07 8.72 -10.42
CA GLU A 164 2.06 10.18 -10.51
C GLU A 164 1.46 10.80 -9.24
N GLN A 165 2.12 11.83 -8.69
CA GLN A 165 1.74 12.53 -7.45
C GLN A 165 1.94 14.05 -7.64
N HIS A 166 1.02 14.79 -8.29
CA HIS A 166 1.16 16.24 -8.51
C HIS A 166 0.97 17.12 -7.26
N TRP A 167 1.09 16.54 -6.06
CA TRP A 167 0.94 17.30 -4.82
C TRP A 167 2.21 18.13 -4.49
N VAL A 168 3.35 17.97 -5.23
CA VAL A 168 4.68 18.62 -5.08
C VAL A 168 5.42 18.57 -6.46
N PRO A 169 6.32 19.52 -6.88
CA PRO A 169 6.76 19.67 -8.29
C PRO A 169 7.57 18.50 -8.88
N PRO A 170 7.70 18.42 -10.22
CA PRO A 170 7.86 17.19 -10.97
C PRO A 170 9.34 16.86 -11.20
N GLU A 171 9.94 16.05 -10.33
CA GLU A 171 11.03 15.19 -10.78
C GLU A 171 10.62 13.74 -10.50
N PRO A 172 10.44 12.88 -11.52
CA PRO A 172 10.22 11.47 -11.27
C PRO A 172 11.45 10.93 -10.54
N TYR A 173 11.24 10.29 -9.39
CA TYR A 173 12.30 9.58 -8.67
C TYR A 173 13.11 8.73 -9.66
N ARG A 174 14.43 8.75 -9.53
CA ARG A 174 15.29 7.85 -10.31
C ARG A 174 15.16 6.47 -9.69
N LEU A 175 14.31 5.64 -10.28
CA LEU A 175 14.25 4.21 -9.98
C LEU A 175 15.28 3.53 -10.86
N ASP A 176 16.19 2.76 -10.28
CA ASP A 176 17.21 2.02 -11.05
C ASP A 176 16.53 1.24 -12.18
N SER A 177 16.78 1.67 -13.42
CA SER A 177 16.36 0.97 -14.62
C SER A 177 17.12 -0.34 -14.70
N VAL A 178 16.44 -1.45 -14.42
CA VAL A 178 16.88 -2.75 -14.94
C VAL A 178 16.59 -2.69 -16.43
N SER A 179 17.63 -2.44 -17.23
CA SER A 179 17.58 -2.58 -18.67
C SER A 179 17.07 -3.98 -19.01
N VAL A 180 15.97 -4.05 -19.75
CA VAL A 180 15.55 -5.25 -20.49
C VAL A 180 16.38 -5.32 -21.76
#